data_AF-A0A7S1IJZ0-F1
#
_entry.id   AF-A0A7S1IJZ0-F1
#
_cell.length_a   1.000
_cell.length_b   1.000
_cell.length_c   1.000
_cell.angle_alpha   90.00
_cell.angle_beta   90.00
_cell.angle_gamma   90.00
#
_symmetry.space_group_name_H-M   'P 1'
#
loop_
_entity.id
_entity.type
_entity.pdbx_description
1 polymer ?
#
loop_
_entity_poly.entity_id
_entity_poly.type
_entity_poly.pdbx_seq_one_letter_code
_entity_poly.pdbx_strand_id
1 'polypeptide(L)'
;VVLKALCYSLLKTNHSVGAHVRDAACYVCWAFARAYKPSDLVDYVAEVSQQLVITAVFDREVNVRRAAAAAFQECVGRLGTFPHGIDIIQKADYFSLSVRANAFTVVAPQIAEYNEYCHPMIEHLLEHKMGHWDSDIRVLTSKTLALLVARSPLYGVQVVLPKLLATCFAPMSDERHGSILALAEIVLQLSQMNHPGAWPLSAELLEEIRQVMPKLETERLYRGKGGEKIRMAVCRLVHCMADAALPMPEFSLYARAIARAPPQKVRTLGRYQDSLEGHVMQLLPKVQEAAVQAFRAFAGQYYTAWAEDLHGPLLQRLREGLAHDKTPNVRRG
;
A
#
# COMPACT_ATOMS: atom_id res chain seq x y z
N VAL A 1 -12.82 -12.19 23.43
CA VAL A 1 -11.39 -12.52 23.66
C VAL A 1 -10.75 -13.18 22.45
N VAL A 2 -11.32 -14.27 21.92
CA VAL A 2 -10.76 -15.03 20.78
C VAL A 2 -10.50 -14.18 19.54
N LEU A 3 -11.42 -13.30 19.14
CA LEU A 3 -11.23 -12.41 17.98
C LEU A 3 -9.98 -11.53 18.11
N LYS A 4 -9.74 -10.96 19.31
CA LYS A 4 -8.51 -10.18 19.59
C LYS A 4 -7.27 -11.08 19.52
N ALA A 5 -7.38 -12.34 19.94
CA ALA A 5 -6.28 -13.29 19.90
C ALA A 5 -5.93 -13.71 18.47
N LEU A 6 -6.90 -13.82 17.54
CA LEU A 6 -6.69 -14.11 16.11
C LEU A 6 -5.90 -13.02 15.36
N CYS A 7 -5.94 -11.78 15.85
CA CYS A 7 -5.18 -10.64 15.32
C CYS A 7 -3.95 -10.27 16.17
N TYR A 8 -3.66 -11.01 17.25
CA TYR A 8 -2.66 -10.59 18.22
C TYR A 8 -1.25 -10.55 17.61
N SER A 9 -0.59 -9.40 17.74
CA SER A 9 0.80 -9.20 17.32
C SER A 9 1.45 -8.20 18.26
N LEU A 10 2.63 -8.55 18.78
CA LEU A 10 3.44 -7.67 19.61
C LEU A 10 4.85 -7.58 19.02
N LEU A 11 5.27 -6.39 18.62
CA LEU A 11 6.65 -6.17 18.17
C LEU A 11 7.59 -6.19 19.38
N LYS A 12 8.47 -7.19 19.44
CA LYS A 12 9.60 -7.23 20.37
C LYS A 12 10.88 -6.97 19.59
N THR A 13 11.48 -5.80 19.81
CA THR A 13 12.72 -5.35 19.16
C THR A 13 12.69 -5.49 17.63
N ASN A 14 13.16 -6.61 17.08
CA ASN A 14 13.25 -6.88 15.65
C ASN A 14 12.35 -8.03 15.15
N HIS A 15 11.49 -8.62 15.99
CA HIS A 15 10.55 -9.65 15.55
C HIS A 15 9.19 -9.48 16.22
N SER A 16 8.11 -9.94 15.56
CA SER A 16 6.80 -10.01 16.20
C SER A 16 6.63 -11.34 16.94
N VAL A 17 6.10 -11.26 18.16
CA VAL A 17 5.62 -12.40 18.92
C VAL A 17 4.09 -12.41 18.85
N GLY A 18 3.50 -13.58 18.68
CA GLY A 18 2.04 -13.72 18.64
C GLY A 18 1.54 -14.87 17.76
N ALA A 19 2.41 -15.47 16.94
CA ALA A 19 2.02 -16.60 16.07
C ALA A 19 1.35 -17.73 16.86
N HIS A 20 1.92 -18.14 18.01
CA HIS A 20 1.32 -19.16 18.87
C HIS A 20 -0.02 -18.74 19.49
N VAL A 21 -0.21 -17.44 19.75
CA VAL A 21 -1.49 -16.92 20.28
C VAL A 21 -2.57 -16.99 19.20
N ARG A 22 -2.24 -16.60 17.97
CA ARG A 22 -3.16 -16.66 16.82
C ARG A 22 -3.48 -18.11 16.45
N ASP A 23 -2.49 -18.99 16.46
CA ASP A 23 -2.65 -20.42 16.23
C ASP A 23 -3.55 -21.09 17.29
N ALA A 24 -3.30 -20.80 18.58
CA ALA A 24 -4.16 -21.27 19.67
C ALA A 24 -5.59 -20.72 19.55
N ALA A 25 -5.76 -19.47 19.12
CA ALA A 25 -7.08 -18.90 18.86
C ALA A 25 -7.81 -19.61 17.71
N CYS A 26 -7.09 -20.00 16.65
CA CYS A 26 -7.66 -20.84 15.58
C CYS A 26 -8.10 -22.20 16.14
N TYR A 27 -7.30 -22.83 17.00
CA TYR A 27 -7.67 -24.08 17.65
C TYR A 27 -8.92 -23.93 18.53
N VAL A 28 -9.07 -22.82 19.24
CA VAL A 28 -10.29 -22.53 20.01
C VAL A 28 -11.51 -22.41 19.10
N CYS A 29 -11.42 -21.70 17.97
CA CYS A 29 -12.51 -21.63 16.98
C CYS A 29 -12.87 -23.02 16.43
N TRP A 30 -11.86 -23.83 16.11
CA TRP A 30 -12.05 -25.22 15.68
C TRP A 30 -12.77 -26.05 16.76
N ALA A 31 -12.41 -25.89 18.03
CA ALA A 31 -13.06 -26.57 19.14
C ALA A 31 -14.51 -26.10 19.33
N PHE A 32 -14.81 -24.81 19.13
CA PHE A 32 -16.17 -24.28 19.21
C PHE A 32 -17.12 -24.94 18.21
N ALA A 33 -16.67 -25.16 16.98
CA ALA A 33 -17.47 -25.87 15.96
C ALA A 33 -17.87 -27.29 16.39
N ARG A 34 -17.18 -27.89 17.37
CA ARG A 34 -17.43 -29.24 17.88
C ARG A 34 -18.20 -29.24 19.20
N ALA A 35 -18.05 -28.18 19.99
CA ALA A 35 -18.60 -28.09 21.34
C ALA A 35 -20.00 -27.46 21.37
N TYR A 36 -20.32 -26.59 20.41
CA TYR A 36 -21.56 -25.79 20.42
C TYR A 36 -22.46 -26.10 19.24
N LYS A 37 -23.77 -25.86 19.42
CA LYS A 37 -24.76 -25.95 18.34
C LYS A 37 -24.74 -24.66 17.51
N PRO A 38 -25.23 -24.69 16.25
CA PRO A 38 -25.38 -23.48 15.44
C PRO A 38 -26.16 -22.37 16.13
N SER A 39 -27.20 -22.72 16.90
CA SER A 39 -28.01 -21.76 17.68
C SER A 39 -27.23 -21.00 18.74
N ASP A 40 -26.17 -21.60 19.28
CA ASP A 40 -25.40 -21.01 20.39
C ASP A 40 -24.38 -19.99 19.87
N LEU A 41 -24.02 -20.08 18.58
CA LEU A 41 -22.98 -19.27 17.94
C LEU A 41 -23.51 -18.28 16.91
N VAL A 42 -24.82 -18.29 16.64
CA VAL A 42 -25.45 -17.55 15.52
C VAL A 42 -25.05 -16.07 15.50
N ASP A 43 -25.02 -15.41 16.65
CA ASP A 43 -24.69 -13.99 16.78
C ASP A 43 -23.22 -13.67 16.50
N TYR A 44 -22.34 -14.69 16.55
CA TYR A 44 -20.89 -14.54 16.37
C TYR A 44 -20.40 -15.01 15.00
N VAL A 45 -21.27 -15.65 14.19
CA VAL A 45 -20.90 -16.25 12.90
C VAL A 45 -20.23 -15.23 11.98
N ALA A 46 -20.81 -14.03 11.85
CA ALA A 46 -20.28 -12.99 10.98
C ALA A 46 -18.84 -12.62 11.38
N GLU A 47 -18.63 -12.18 12.63
CA GLU A 47 -17.33 -11.75 13.12
C GLU A 47 -16.27 -12.86 13.11
N VAL A 48 -16.64 -14.08 13.53
CA VAL A 48 -15.72 -15.22 13.55
C VAL A 48 -15.34 -15.63 12.14
N SER A 49 -16.31 -15.68 11.21
CA SER A 49 -16.03 -16.03 9.81
C SER A 49 -15.10 -15.02 9.15
N GLN A 50 -15.36 -13.72 9.31
CA GLN A 50 -14.53 -12.64 8.78
C GLN A 50 -13.11 -12.71 9.35
N GLN A 51 -12.99 -12.87 10.66
CA GLN A 51 -11.69 -12.87 11.32
C GLN A 51 -10.86 -14.11 10.97
N LEU A 52 -11.48 -15.29 10.84
CA LEU A 52 -10.78 -16.50 10.39
C LEU A 52 -10.31 -16.37 8.93
N VAL A 53 -11.15 -15.82 8.04
CA VAL A 53 -10.75 -15.53 6.64
C VAL A 53 -9.57 -14.57 6.61
N ILE A 54 -9.67 -13.44 7.31
CA ILE A 54 -8.60 -12.44 7.43
C ILE A 54 -7.30 -13.07 7.90
N THR A 55 -7.34 -13.89 8.97
CA THR A 55 -6.16 -14.59 9.47
C THR A 55 -5.64 -15.60 8.45
N ALA A 56 -6.52 -16.31 7.74
CA ALA A 56 -6.14 -17.27 6.72
C ALA A 56 -5.40 -16.63 5.54
N VAL A 57 -5.78 -15.42 5.10
CA VAL A 57 -5.15 -14.77 3.94
C VAL A 57 -4.02 -13.80 4.29
N PHE A 58 -4.07 -13.14 5.46
CA PHE A 58 -3.15 -12.05 5.80
C PHE A 58 -2.16 -12.34 6.94
N ASP A 59 -2.14 -13.53 7.53
CA ASP A 59 -1.08 -13.86 8.47
C ASP A 59 0.28 -13.97 7.77
N ARG A 60 1.33 -13.52 8.45
CA ARG A 60 2.71 -13.66 7.98
C ARG A 60 3.12 -15.13 7.96
N GLU A 61 2.73 -15.88 8.99
CA GLU A 61 3.16 -17.25 9.22
C GLU A 61 2.25 -18.25 8.51
N VAL A 62 2.85 -19.19 7.76
CA VAL A 62 2.10 -20.16 6.96
C VAL A 62 1.29 -21.15 7.80
N ASN A 63 1.79 -21.54 8.97
CA ASN A 63 1.07 -22.43 9.88
C ASN A 63 -0.19 -21.76 10.42
N VAL A 64 -0.12 -20.47 10.78
CA VAL A 64 -1.30 -19.72 11.27
C VAL A 64 -2.35 -19.56 10.18
N ARG A 65 -1.94 -19.26 8.93
CA ARG A 65 -2.86 -19.21 7.79
C ARG A 65 -3.62 -20.52 7.60
N ARG A 66 -2.91 -21.65 7.67
CA ARG A 66 -3.49 -22.99 7.55
C ARG A 66 -4.38 -23.36 8.73
N ALA A 67 -3.99 -22.99 9.95
CA ALA A 67 -4.80 -23.22 11.14
C ALA A 67 -6.13 -22.46 11.07
N ALA A 68 -6.10 -21.19 10.63
CA ALA A 68 -7.30 -20.39 10.44
C ALA A 68 -8.22 -20.97 9.36
N ALA A 69 -7.66 -21.42 8.23
CA ALA A 69 -8.43 -22.08 7.17
C ALA A 69 -9.06 -23.41 7.62
N ALA A 70 -8.31 -24.22 8.37
CA ALA A 70 -8.83 -25.46 8.95
C ALA A 70 -9.94 -25.21 9.97
N ALA A 71 -9.80 -24.19 10.82
CA ALA A 71 -10.85 -23.78 11.75
C ALA A 71 -12.10 -23.28 11.01
N PHE A 72 -11.92 -22.47 9.96
CA PHE A 72 -13.03 -22.03 9.10
C PHE A 72 -13.74 -23.21 8.45
N GLN A 73 -12.98 -24.17 7.90
CA GLN A 73 -13.52 -25.38 7.29
C GLN A 73 -14.35 -26.21 8.29
N GLU A 74 -13.87 -26.40 9.52
CA GLU A 74 -14.61 -27.13 10.56
C GLU A 74 -15.92 -26.41 10.91
N CYS A 75 -15.89 -25.08 11.06
CA CYS A 75 -17.08 -24.27 11.30
C CYS A 75 -18.11 -24.41 10.17
N VAL A 76 -17.68 -24.32 8.90
CA VAL A 76 -18.57 -24.49 7.75
C VAL A 76 -19.19 -25.89 7.74
N GLY A 77 -18.38 -26.93 7.94
CA GLY A 77 -18.83 -28.32 7.88
C GLY A 77 -19.78 -28.73 9.01
N ARG A 78 -19.61 -28.17 10.21
CA ARG A 78 -20.42 -28.54 11.39
C ARG A 78 -21.55 -27.58 11.70
N LEU A 79 -21.30 -26.28 11.55
CA LEU A 79 -22.27 -25.24 11.90
C LEU A 79 -23.15 -24.87 10.71
N GLY A 80 -22.61 -24.92 9.49
CA GLY A 80 -23.36 -24.68 8.24
C GLY A 80 -23.83 -23.24 8.02
N THR A 81 -23.49 -22.31 8.91
CA THR A 81 -24.00 -20.93 8.92
C THR A 81 -23.04 -19.88 8.35
N PHE A 82 -21.81 -20.28 8.01
CA PHE A 82 -20.76 -19.37 7.57
C PHE A 82 -20.99 -18.93 6.11
N PRO A 83 -21.11 -17.61 5.83
CA PRO A 83 -21.41 -17.09 4.50
C PRO A 83 -20.41 -17.58 3.44
N HIS A 84 -20.91 -18.05 2.29
CA HIS A 84 -20.09 -18.53 1.17
C HIS A 84 -19.03 -19.58 1.55
N GLY A 85 -19.23 -20.31 2.65
CA GLY A 85 -18.21 -21.13 3.28
C GLY A 85 -17.57 -22.18 2.35
N ILE A 86 -18.38 -22.90 1.57
CA ILE A 86 -17.91 -23.96 0.67
C ILE A 86 -16.99 -23.38 -0.41
N ASP A 87 -17.41 -22.28 -1.05
CA ASP A 87 -16.64 -21.63 -2.10
C ASP A 87 -15.32 -21.05 -1.57
N ILE A 88 -15.35 -20.49 -0.36
CA ILE A 88 -14.16 -19.93 0.29
C ILE A 88 -13.16 -21.04 0.63
N ILE A 89 -13.61 -22.19 1.15
CA ILE A 89 -12.73 -23.34 1.45
C ILE A 89 -12.01 -23.84 0.18
N GLN A 90 -12.70 -23.86 -0.95
CA GLN A 90 -12.11 -24.26 -2.23
C GLN A 90 -11.04 -23.26 -2.72
N LYS A 91 -11.24 -21.96 -2.49
CA LYS A 91 -10.29 -20.91 -2.87
C LYS A 91 -9.09 -20.84 -1.90
N ALA A 92 -9.35 -20.98 -0.61
CA ALA A 92 -8.39 -20.86 0.48
C ALA A 92 -7.88 -22.24 0.94
N ASP A 93 -7.45 -23.08 0.00
CA ASP A 93 -6.93 -24.41 0.28
C ASP A 93 -5.48 -24.41 0.84
N TYR A 94 -5.02 -25.59 1.23
CA TYR A 94 -3.70 -25.80 1.84
C TYR A 94 -2.52 -25.33 0.99
N PHE A 95 -2.63 -25.43 -0.34
CA PHE A 95 -1.61 -25.04 -1.31
C PHE A 95 -1.72 -23.55 -1.63
N SER A 96 -2.93 -23.03 -1.88
CA SER A 96 -3.13 -21.63 -2.22
C SER A 96 -2.69 -20.69 -1.09
N LEU A 97 -2.82 -21.13 0.17
CA LEU A 97 -2.37 -20.40 1.35
C LEU A 97 -0.89 -20.61 1.72
N SER A 98 -0.19 -21.53 1.05
CA SER A 98 1.22 -21.83 1.37
C SER A 98 2.15 -20.65 1.04
N VAL A 99 1.93 -20.02 -0.10
CA VAL A 99 2.70 -18.87 -0.58
C VAL A 99 2.03 -17.58 -0.12
N ARG A 100 2.73 -16.80 0.72
CA ARG A 100 2.22 -15.54 1.29
C ARG A 100 1.78 -14.55 0.23
N ALA A 101 2.54 -14.39 -0.85
CA ALA A 101 2.16 -13.51 -1.95
C ALA A 101 0.84 -13.94 -2.60
N ASN A 102 0.68 -15.24 -2.88
CA ASN A 102 -0.54 -15.79 -3.46
C ASN A 102 -1.76 -15.60 -2.54
N ALA A 103 -1.61 -15.84 -1.23
CA ALA A 103 -2.67 -15.62 -0.27
C ALA A 103 -3.17 -14.15 -0.26
N PHE A 104 -2.22 -13.20 -0.29
CA PHE A 104 -2.52 -11.77 -0.30
C PHE A 104 -3.12 -11.27 -1.61
N THR A 105 -2.53 -11.62 -2.76
CA THR A 105 -2.82 -10.95 -4.05
C THR A 105 -3.68 -11.78 -4.99
N VAL A 106 -3.99 -13.05 -4.66
CA VAL A 106 -4.85 -13.92 -5.49
C VAL A 106 -6.04 -14.41 -4.68
N VAL A 107 -5.80 -15.06 -3.53
CA VAL A 107 -6.88 -15.66 -2.74
C VAL A 107 -7.76 -14.58 -2.09
N ALA A 108 -7.16 -13.58 -1.43
CA ALA A 108 -7.94 -12.54 -0.77
C ALA A 108 -8.85 -11.74 -1.74
N PRO A 109 -8.38 -11.28 -2.93
CA PRO A 109 -9.26 -10.63 -3.90
C PRO A 109 -10.40 -11.49 -4.42
N GLN A 110 -10.21 -12.82 -4.53
CA GLN A 110 -11.30 -13.73 -4.91
C GLN A 110 -12.34 -13.86 -3.80
N ILE A 111 -11.94 -13.86 -2.53
CA ILE A 111 -12.87 -13.89 -1.40
C ILE A 111 -13.59 -12.55 -1.24
N ALA A 112 -12.93 -11.44 -1.60
CA ALA A 112 -13.52 -10.10 -1.57
C ALA A 112 -14.64 -9.88 -2.59
N GLU A 113 -14.92 -10.84 -3.47
CA GLU A 113 -16.12 -10.83 -4.31
C GLU A 113 -17.40 -10.96 -3.48
N TYR A 114 -17.28 -11.48 -2.26
CA TYR A 114 -18.35 -11.55 -1.28
C TYR A 114 -18.31 -10.32 -0.36
N ASN A 115 -19.43 -9.58 -0.31
CA ASN A 115 -19.52 -8.29 0.37
C ASN A 115 -19.23 -8.39 1.87
N GLU A 116 -19.58 -9.51 2.49
CA GLU A 116 -19.36 -9.81 3.91
C GLU A 116 -17.88 -9.80 4.30
N TYR A 117 -16.96 -9.99 3.33
CA TYR A 117 -15.53 -10.12 3.59
C TYR A 117 -14.71 -8.95 3.02
N CYS A 118 -15.21 -8.24 2.00
CA CYS A 118 -14.46 -7.19 1.33
C CYS A 118 -14.04 -6.04 2.26
N HIS A 119 -14.99 -5.35 2.90
CA HIS A 119 -14.68 -4.22 3.80
C HIS A 119 -13.89 -4.64 5.03
N PRO A 120 -14.22 -5.74 5.75
CA PRO A 120 -13.41 -6.22 6.88
C PRO A 120 -11.95 -6.50 6.50
N MET A 121 -11.71 -7.04 5.30
CA MET A 121 -10.34 -7.25 4.80
C MET A 121 -9.62 -5.92 4.54
N ILE A 122 -10.29 -4.94 3.91
CA ILE A 122 -9.72 -3.60 3.69
C ILE A 122 -9.37 -2.94 5.03
N GLU A 123 -10.29 -2.96 5.99
CA GLU A 123 -10.08 -2.39 7.33
C GLU A 123 -8.91 -3.04 8.04
N HIS A 124 -8.83 -4.38 8.02
CA HIS A 124 -7.71 -5.10 8.62
C HIS A 124 -6.36 -4.73 7.98
N LEU A 125 -6.30 -4.62 6.66
CA LEU A 125 -5.09 -4.22 5.96
C LEU A 125 -4.65 -2.80 6.36
N LEU A 126 -5.60 -1.86 6.45
CA LEU A 126 -5.33 -0.47 6.86
C LEU A 126 -4.85 -0.37 8.31
N GLU A 127 -5.43 -1.14 9.22
CA GLU A 127 -5.19 -1.00 10.66
C GLU A 127 -4.01 -1.83 11.17
N HIS A 128 -3.78 -3.01 10.58
CA HIS A 128 -2.83 -3.97 11.14
C HIS A 128 -1.66 -4.30 10.20
N LYS A 129 -1.80 -4.11 8.88
CA LYS A 129 -0.78 -4.54 7.92
C LYS A 129 -0.07 -3.38 7.23
N MET A 130 -0.71 -2.22 7.13
CA MET A 130 -0.15 -1.02 6.52
C MET A 130 1.15 -0.57 7.20
N GLY A 131 1.14 -0.50 8.54
CA GLY A 131 2.30 -0.13 9.36
C GLY A 131 3.13 -1.32 9.84
N HIS A 132 2.99 -2.50 9.23
CA HIS A 132 3.66 -3.71 9.72
C HIS A 132 5.19 -3.58 9.64
N TRP A 133 5.92 -4.05 10.64
CA TRP A 133 7.40 -3.93 10.72
C TRP A 133 8.14 -4.60 9.54
N ASP A 134 7.63 -5.74 9.06
CA ASP A 134 8.12 -6.43 7.85
C ASP A 134 7.69 -5.67 6.60
N SER A 135 8.65 -5.15 5.83
CA SER A 135 8.38 -4.36 4.62
C SER A 135 7.71 -5.16 3.52
N ASP A 136 7.94 -6.48 3.44
CA ASP A 136 7.32 -7.30 2.42
C ASP A 136 5.82 -7.42 2.65
N ILE A 137 5.39 -7.45 3.93
CA ILE A 137 3.97 -7.40 4.29
C ILE A 137 3.37 -6.07 3.83
N ARG A 138 4.08 -4.94 4.00
CA ARG A 138 3.60 -3.63 3.55
C ARG A 138 3.47 -3.57 2.02
N VAL A 139 4.41 -4.14 1.28
CA VAL A 139 4.35 -4.22 -0.20
C VAL A 139 3.22 -5.12 -0.68
N LEU A 140 2.97 -6.26 -0.02
CA LEU A 140 1.81 -7.10 -0.34
C LEU A 140 0.51 -6.38 0.00
N THR A 141 0.47 -5.70 1.15
CA THR A 141 -0.69 -4.92 1.60
C THR A 141 -1.07 -3.83 0.60
N SER A 142 -0.09 -3.07 0.07
CA SER A 142 -0.37 -2.01 -0.92
C SER A 142 -1.01 -2.56 -2.19
N LYS A 143 -0.48 -3.67 -2.71
CA LYS A 143 -1.01 -4.33 -3.92
C LYS A 143 -2.40 -4.92 -3.67
N THR A 144 -2.59 -5.62 -2.55
CA THR A 144 -3.88 -6.19 -2.19
C THR A 144 -4.93 -5.11 -1.99
N LEU A 145 -4.62 -4.03 -1.28
CA LEU A 145 -5.58 -2.94 -1.08
C LEU A 145 -6.04 -2.32 -2.40
N ALA A 146 -5.15 -2.14 -3.37
CA ALA A 146 -5.55 -1.69 -4.71
C ALA A 146 -6.58 -2.65 -5.34
N LEU A 147 -6.31 -3.96 -5.32
CA LEU A 147 -7.22 -4.98 -5.83
C LEU A 147 -8.58 -5.01 -5.10
N LEU A 148 -8.59 -4.82 -3.77
CA LEU A 148 -9.82 -4.79 -2.97
C LEU A 148 -10.61 -3.49 -3.18
N VAL A 149 -9.92 -2.34 -3.28
CA VAL A 149 -10.54 -1.06 -3.61
C VAL A 149 -11.20 -1.10 -4.98
N ALA A 150 -10.62 -1.82 -5.96
CA ALA A 150 -11.26 -2.02 -7.25
C ALA A 150 -12.60 -2.78 -7.16
N ARG A 151 -12.81 -3.57 -6.11
CA ARG A 151 -14.09 -4.27 -5.84
C ARG A 151 -15.12 -3.39 -5.15
N SER A 152 -14.67 -2.36 -4.42
CA SER A 152 -15.54 -1.39 -3.77
C SER A 152 -15.02 0.05 -3.95
N PRO A 153 -15.06 0.60 -5.19
CA PRO A 153 -14.40 1.87 -5.51
C PRO A 153 -14.93 3.05 -4.70
N LEU A 154 -16.24 3.09 -4.43
CA LEU A 154 -16.87 4.14 -3.64
C LEU A 154 -16.28 4.20 -2.21
N TYR A 155 -16.16 3.04 -1.55
CA TYR A 155 -15.50 2.94 -0.24
C TYR A 155 -14.01 3.30 -0.32
N GLY A 156 -13.35 2.87 -1.41
CA GLY A 156 -11.96 3.24 -1.68
C GLY A 156 -11.75 4.76 -1.72
N VAL A 157 -12.59 5.48 -2.45
CA VAL A 157 -12.49 6.93 -2.60
C VAL A 157 -12.92 7.68 -1.33
N GLN A 158 -14.01 7.25 -0.68
CA GLN A 158 -14.58 7.98 0.45
C GLN A 158 -13.91 7.69 1.80
N VAL A 159 -13.32 6.49 1.97
CA VAL A 159 -12.80 6.02 3.26
C VAL A 159 -11.31 5.72 3.19
N VAL A 160 -10.90 4.90 2.21
CA VAL A 160 -9.51 4.41 2.14
C VAL A 160 -8.53 5.53 1.78
N LEU A 161 -8.79 6.26 0.69
CA LEU A 161 -7.90 7.32 0.22
C LEU A 161 -7.68 8.44 1.27
N PRO A 162 -8.72 9.01 1.91
CA PRO A 162 -8.52 10.01 2.97
C PRO A 162 -7.67 9.50 4.13
N LYS A 163 -7.87 8.25 4.56
CA LYS A 163 -7.05 7.63 5.63
C LYS A 163 -5.59 7.52 5.19
N LEU A 164 -5.33 7.04 3.96
CA LEU A 164 -3.97 6.92 3.42
C LEU A 164 -3.27 8.27 3.27
N LEU A 165 -3.97 9.30 2.78
CA LEU A 165 -3.43 10.65 2.62
C LEU A 165 -3.02 11.25 3.97
N ALA A 166 -3.78 10.99 5.03
CA ALA A 166 -3.39 11.38 6.39
C ALA A 166 -2.16 10.58 6.88
N THR A 167 -2.15 9.25 6.70
CA THR A 167 -1.10 8.38 7.23
C THR A 167 0.21 8.41 6.45
N CYS A 168 0.24 8.99 5.23
CA CYS A 168 1.48 9.32 4.52
C CYS A 168 2.43 10.21 5.35
N PHE A 169 1.88 10.96 6.31
CA PHE A 169 2.63 11.86 7.20
C PHE A 169 2.65 11.36 8.67
N ALA A 170 2.29 10.10 8.91
CA ALA A 170 2.27 9.51 10.25
C ALA A 170 3.65 9.61 10.95
N PRO A 171 3.73 9.63 12.30
CA PRO A 171 5.01 9.70 13.01
C PRO A 171 5.92 8.49 12.74
N MET A 172 5.33 7.31 12.58
CA MET A 172 6.06 6.05 12.37
C MET A 172 6.42 5.86 10.89
N SER A 173 7.69 5.58 10.61
CA SER A 173 8.18 5.44 9.23
C SER A 173 7.60 4.22 8.50
N ASP A 174 7.28 3.14 9.21
CA ASP A 174 6.65 1.97 8.61
C ASP A 174 5.23 2.27 8.11
N GLU A 175 4.44 3.02 8.88
CA GLU A 175 3.11 3.49 8.48
C GLU A 175 3.16 4.43 7.27
N ARG A 176 4.09 5.42 7.29
CA ARG A 176 4.30 6.30 6.14
C ARG A 176 4.65 5.49 4.89
N HIS A 177 5.60 4.57 5.02
CA HIS A 177 6.05 3.73 3.91
C HIS A 177 4.91 2.90 3.30
N GLY A 178 4.15 2.19 4.15
CA GLY A 178 3.01 1.42 3.67
C GLY A 178 1.98 2.30 2.97
N SER A 179 1.66 3.45 3.57
CA SER A 179 0.61 4.35 3.07
C SER A 179 0.96 4.94 1.70
N ILE A 180 2.21 5.36 1.50
CA ILE A 180 2.68 5.89 0.22
C ILE A 180 2.64 4.81 -0.87
N LEU A 181 3.04 3.57 -0.55
CA LEU A 181 2.95 2.45 -1.48
C LEU A 181 1.49 2.12 -1.82
N ALA A 182 0.60 2.05 -0.83
CA ALA A 182 -0.82 1.78 -1.05
C ALA A 182 -1.48 2.86 -1.90
N LEU A 183 -1.14 4.13 -1.64
CA LEU A 183 -1.60 5.25 -2.45
C LEU A 183 -1.16 5.10 -3.91
N ALA A 184 0.10 4.72 -4.14
CA ALA A 184 0.64 4.50 -5.48
C ALA A 184 -0.15 3.41 -6.25
N GLU A 185 -0.34 2.24 -5.63
CA GLU A 185 -1.03 1.13 -6.27
C GLU A 185 -2.53 1.44 -6.50
N ILE A 186 -3.20 2.10 -5.55
CA ILE A 186 -4.62 2.48 -5.69
C ILE A 186 -4.81 3.52 -6.80
N VAL A 187 -3.94 4.54 -6.89
CA VAL A 187 -4.03 5.56 -7.95
C VAL A 187 -3.92 4.90 -9.32
N LEU A 188 -2.95 3.99 -9.50
CA LEU A 188 -2.79 3.25 -10.75
C LEU A 188 -4.02 2.37 -11.02
N GLN A 189 -4.49 1.61 -10.03
CA GLN A 189 -5.64 0.73 -10.20
C GLN A 189 -6.92 1.48 -10.58
N LEU A 190 -7.21 2.60 -9.93
CA LEU A 190 -8.40 3.41 -10.23
C LEU A 190 -8.32 4.03 -11.63
N SER A 191 -7.14 4.44 -12.09
CA SER A 191 -6.97 4.97 -13.45
C SER A 191 -7.30 3.93 -14.54
N GLN A 192 -6.99 2.66 -14.29
CA GLN A 192 -7.25 1.56 -15.22
C GLN A 192 -8.72 1.15 -15.25
N MET A 193 -9.49 1.48 -14.21
CA MET A 193 -10.93 1.25 -14.17
C MET A 193 -11.72 2.31 -14.94
N ASN A 194 -11.06 3.38 -15.38
CA ASN A 194 -11.71 4.51 -15.96
C ASN A 194 -12.18 4.27 -17.40
N HIS A 195 -13.38 4.74 -17.72
CA HIS A 195 -13.87 4.86 -19.10
C HIS A 195 -13.36 6.18 -19.72
N PRO A 196 -13.28 6.30 -21.06
CA PRO A 196 -12.63 7.44 -21.70
C PRO A 196 -13.29 8.78 -21.32
N GLY A 197 -12.55 9.70 -20.69
CA GLY A 197 -12.89 11.13 -20.65
C GLY A 197 -12.82 11.88 -19.32
N ALA A 198 -12.77 11.23 -18.15
CA ALA A 198 -12.71 11.95 -16.87
C ALA A 198 -12.05 11.13 -15.77
N TRP A 199 -11.15 11.73 -14.98
CA TRP A 199 -10.49 11.02 -13.87
C TRP A 199 -11.50 10.64 -12.77
N PRO A 200 -11.42 9.44 -12.16
CA PRO A 200 -12.43 8.96 -11.20
C PRO A 200 -12.36 9.66 -9.83
N LEU A 201 -11.36 10.50 -9.60
CA LEU A 201 -11.18 11.26 -8.35
C LEU A 201 -11.54 12.72 -8.55
N SER A 202 -12.05 13.35 -7.49
CA SER A 202 -12.32 14.79 -7.49
C SER A 202 -11.03 15.62 -7.62
N ALA A 203 -11.18 16.89 -8.00
CA ALA A 203 -10.05 17.80 -8.13
C ALA A 203 -9.30 17.99 -6.79
N GLU A 204 -10.02 17.94 -5.68
CA GLU A 204 -9.48 18.07 -4.32
C GLU A 204 -8.59 16.87 -3.98
N LEU A 205 -9.10 15.64 -4.17
CA LEU A 205 -8.31 14.42 -3.93
C LEU A 205 -7.09 14.33 -4.84
N LEU A 206 -7.24 14.72 -6.11
CA LEU A 206 -6.11 14.82 -7.04
C LEU A 206 -5.04 15.78 -6.52
N GLU A 207 -5.44 16.94 -6.01
CA GLU A 207 -4.51 17.90 -5.44
C GLU A 207 -3.83 17.36 -4.18
N GLU A 208 -4.58 16.73 -3.27
CA GLU A 208 -3.99 16.10 -2.08
C GLU A 208 -2.93 15.05 -2.44
N ILE A 209 -3.21 14.20 -3.44
CA ILE A 209 -2.24 13.22 -3.96
C ILE A 209 -0.98 13.91 -4.49
N ARG A 210 -1.14 14.97 -5.30
CA ARG A 210 0.00 15.74 -5.84
C ARG A 210 0.82 16.44 -4.76
N GLN A 211 0.22 16.75 -3.62
CA GLN A 211 0.88 17.41 -2.50
C GLN A 211 1.66 16.45 -1.60
N VAL A 212 1.51 15.13 -1.75
CA VAL A 212 2.21 14.13 -0.90
C VAL A 212 3.73 14.28 -0.94
N MET A 213 4.34 14.19 -2.13
CA MET A 213 5.80 14.29 -2.26
C MET A 213 6.36 15.66 -1.79
N PRO A 214 5.81 16.80 -2.24
CA PRO A 214 6.27 18.11 -1.79
C PRO A 214 6.14 18.32 -0.28
N LYS A 215 5.04 17.86 0.32
CA LYS A 215 4.83 17.98 1.77
C LYS A 215 5.80 17.11 2.57
N LEU A 216 6.09 15.89 2.14
CA LEU A 216 7.11 15.03 2.75
C LEU A 216 8.49 15.71 2.79
N GLU A 217 8.85 16.44 1.73
CA GLU A 217 10.11 17.19 1.64
C GLU A 217 10.14 18.39 2.57
N THR A 218 9.08 19.20 2.55
CA THR A 218 8.94 20.39 3.38
C THR A 218 8.98 20.04 4.86
N GLU A 219 8.34 18.93 5.26
CA GLU A 219 8.35 18.40 6.62
C GLU A 219 9.61 17.57 6.95
N ARG A 220 10.55 17.43 5.99
CA ARG A 220 11.82 16.72 6.14
C ARG A 220 11.67 15.25 6.54
N LEU A 221 10.58 14.60 6.11
CA LEU A 221 10.20 13.24 6.50
C LEU A 221 11.03 12.13 5.81
N TYR A 222 11.99 12.50 4.96
CA TYR A 222 13.02 11.60 4.41
C TYR A 222 14.23 11.41 5.33
N ARG A 223 14.32 12.14 6.44
CA ARG A 223 15.46 12.06 7.37
C ARG A 223 15.26 10.95 8.41
N GLY A 224 16.37 10.38 8.87
CA GLY A 224 16.38 9.35 9.92
C GLY A 224 16.21 7.92 9.39
N LYS A 225 15.98 6.99 10.32
CA LYS A 225 15.89 5.55 10.04
C LYS A 225 14.68 5.24 9.14
N GLY A 226 14.93 4.57 8.01
CA GLY A 226 13.90 4.21 7.04
C GLY A 226 13.64 5.28 5.98
N GLY A 227 14.38 6.40 5.98
CA GLY A 227 14.26 7.45 4.98
C GLY A 227 14.52 6.95 3.55
N GLU A 228 15.41 5.97 3.39
CA GLU A 228 15.68 5.30 2.12
C GLU A 228 14.44 4.58 1.58
N LYS A 229 13.67 3.92 2.46
CA LYS A 229 12.43 3.24 2.09
C LYS A 229 11.38 4.25 1.68
N ILE A 230 11.25 5.37 2.40
CA ILE A 230 10.30 6.44 2.04
C ILE A 230 10.63 7.02 0.67
N ARG A 231 11.90 7.28 0.35
CA ARG A 231 12.31 7.75 -0.98
C ARG A 231 11.93 6.76 -2.08
N MET A 232 12.16 5.47 -1.87
CA MET A 232 11.75 4.43 -2.83
C MET A 232 10.23 4.37 -3.00
N ALA A 233 9.47 4.51 -1.90
CA ALA A 233 8.00 4.56 -1.95
C ALA A 233 7.50 5.80 -2.70
N VAL A 234 8.13 6.97 -2.51
CA VAL A 234 7.81 8.19 -3.28
C VAL A 234 8.14 8.01 -4.76
N CYS A 235 9.27 7.38 -5.10
CA CYS A 235 9.57 7.02 -6.49
C CYS A 235 8.47 6.13 -7.08
N ARG A 236 8.01 5.12 -6.34
CA ARG A 236 6.89 4.26 -6.75
C ARG A 236 5.60 5.06 -6.95
N LEU A 237 5.28 5.98 -6.05
CA LEU A 237 4.13 6.88 -6.20
C LEU A 237 4.22 7.70 -7.49
N VAL A 238 5.34 8.38 -7.74
CA VAL A 238 5.51 9.19 -8.95
C VAL A 238 5.45 8.33 -10.22
N HIS A 239 6.05 7.14 -10.19
CA HIS A 239 5.96 6.16 -11.28
C HIS A 239 4.51 5.78 -11.57
N CYS A 240 3.76 5.36 -10.54
CA CYS A 240 2.35 4.99 -10.69
C CYS A 240 1.48 6.17 -11.14
N MET A 241 1.75 7.38 -10.66
CA MET A 241 1.07 8.59 -11.15
C MET A 241 1.34 8.83 -12.64
N ALA A 242 2.56 8.59 -13.10
CA ALA A 242 2.92 8.72 -14.51
C ALA A 242 2.25 7.65 -15.38
N ASP A 243 2.34 6.37 -14.99
CA ASP A 243 1.67 5.26 -15.70
C ASP A 243 0.15 5.44 -15.76
N ALA A 244 -0.42 6.03 -14.70
CA ALA A 244 -1.84 6.35 -14.64
C ALA A 244 -2.21 7.53 -15.58
N ALA A 245 -1.24 8.35 -16.01
CA ALA A 245 -1.46 9.65 -16.64
C ALA A 245 -2.25 10.63 -15.74
N LEU A 246 -1.91 10.67 -14.44
CA LEU A 246 -2.55 11.56 -13.48
C LEU A 246 -2.43 13.02 -13.95
N PRO A 247 -3.54 13.79 -14.06
CA PRO A 247 -3.47 15.16 -14.57
C PRO A 247 -2.57 16.05 -13.71
N MET A 248 -1.61 16.75 -14.32
CA MET A 248 -0.69 17.66 -13.63
C MET A 248 -0.94 19.09 -14.10
N PRO A 249 -1.30 20.05 -13.22
CA PRO A 249 -1.42 21.44 -13.62
C PRO A 249 -0.05 22.02 -14.00
N GLU A 250 -0.01 23.10 -14.78
CA GLU A 250 1.26 23.76 -15.12
C GLU A 250 1.96 24.31 -13.87
N PHE A 251 1.18 24.88 -12.95
CA PHE A 251 1.66 25.46 -11.71
C PHE A 251 0.87 24.95 -10.50
N SER A 252 1.59 24.72 -9.41
CA SER A 252 1.04 24.36 -8.11
C SER A 252 1.60 25.29 -7.03
N LEU A 253 0.80 25.48 -5.98
CA LEU A 253 1.22 26.19 -4.77
C LEU A 253 1.87 25.18 -3.82
N TYR A 254 3.08 25.47 -3.35
CA TYR A 254 3.76 24.60 -2.39
C TYR A 254 4.19 25.36 -1.15
N ALA A 255 3.94 24.75 0.01
CA ALA A 255 4.41 25.26 1.28
C ALA A 255 5.94 25.24 1.32
N ARG A 256 6.53 26.31 1.88
CA ARG A 256 7.99 26.41 2.07
C ARG A 256 8.36 25.81 3.42
N ALA A 257 9.58 25.28 3.53
CA ALA A 257 10.12 24.75 4.79
C ALA A 257 10.30 25.81 5.89
N ILE A 258 10.16 27.10 5.56
CA ILE A 258 10.19 28.20 6.51
C ILE A 258 8.78 28.39 7.07
N ALA A 259 8.64 28.19 8.38
CA ALA A 259 7.37 28.36 9.07
C ALA A 259 6.79 29.76 8.80
N ARG A 260 5.49 29.82 8.46
CA ARG A 260 4.71 31.05 8.18
C ARG A 260 5.08 31.79 6.88
N ALA A 261 5.99 31.28 6.06
CA ALA A 261 6.17 31.83 4.72
C ALA A 261 4.98 31.46 3.81
N PRO A 262 4.48 32.38 2.96
CA PRO A 262 3.42 32.06 2.03
C PRO A 262 3.85 30.96 1.06
N PRO A 263 2.91 30.11 0.60
CA PRO A 263 3.23 29.09 -0.38
C PRO A 263 3.73 29.72 -1.67
N GLN A 264 4.72 29.08 -2.28
CA GLN A 264 5.35 29.55 -3.52
C GLN A 264 4.66 28.89 -4.71
N LYS A 265 4.30 29.70 -5.72
CA LYS A 265 3.89 29.19 -7.03
C LYS A 265 5.13 28.70 -7.77
N VAL A 266 5.17 27.44 -8.15
CA VAL A 266 6.25 26.85 -8.95
C VAL A 266 5.66 25.99 -10.06
N ARG A 267 6.47 25.68 -11.08
CA ARG A 267 6.09 24.71 -12.11
C ARG A 267 5.97 23.33 -11.50
N THR A 268 4.80 22.72 -11.60
CA THR A 268 4.48 21.44 -10.95
C THR A 268 5.44 20.35 -11.41
N LEU A 269 5.62 20.20 -12.72
CA LEU A 269 6.53 19.18 -13.26
C LEU A 269 7.99 19.42 -12.88
N GLY A 270 8.43 20.69 -12.83
CA GLY A 270 9.78 21.04 -12.38
C GLY A 270 10.03 20.63 -10.93
N ARG A 271 9.03 20.78 -10.06
CA ARG A 271 9.17 20.34 -8.66
C ARG A 271 9.36 18.83 -8.53
N TYR A 272 8.64 18.05 -9.35
CA TYR A 272 8.79 16.60 -9.38
C TYR A 272 10.14 16.18 -9.96
N GLN A 273 10.61 16.88 -11.00
CA GLN A 273 11.95 16.69 -11.55
C GLN A 273 13.03 16.89 -10.48
N ASP A 274 13.01 18.03 -9.79
CA ASP A 274 14.00 18.36 -8.74
C ASP A 274 14.05 17.29 -7.64
N SER A 275 12.88 16.79 -7.23
CA SER A 275 12.77 15.74 -6.20
C SER A 275 13.43 14.44 -6.67
N LEU A 276 13.10 13.99 -7.89
CA LEU A 276 13.64 12.77 -8.49
C LEU A 276 15.15 12.89 -8.73
N GLU A 277 15.64 14.01 -9.25
CA GLU A 277 17.07 14.30 -9.37
C GLU A 277 17.76 14.18 -8.01
N GLY A 278 17.19 14.77 -6.96
CA GLY A 278 17.70 14.64 -5.59
C GLY A 278 17.71 13.20 -5.04
N HIS A 279 16.84 12.32 -5.55
CA HIS A 279 16.81 10.90 -5.19
C HIS A 279 17.85 10.09 -5.97
N VAL A 280 18.11 10.42 -7.24
CA VAL A 280 19.20 9.83 -8.05
C VAL A 280 20.57 10.11 -7.42
N MET A 281 20.75 11.28 -6.78
CA MET A 281 22.00 11.63 -6.10
C MET A 281 22.25 10.85 -4.79
N GLN A 282 21.30 10.04 -4.31
CA GLN A 282 21.48 9.28 -3.06
C GLN A 282 22.57 8.22 -3.20
N LEU A 283 23.16 7.79 -2.09
CA LEU A 283 24.28 6.82 -2.13
C LEU A 283 23.84 5.38 -2.37
N LEU A 284 22.60 5.02 -2.02
CA LEU A 284 22.12 3.64 -2.07
C LEU A 284 21.63 3.27 -3.48
N PRO A 285 22.19 2.23 -4.14
CA PRO A 285 21.83 1.86 -5.51
C PRO A 285 20.33 1.60 -5.70
N LYS A 286 19.67 0.95 -4.73
CA LYS A 286 18.22 0.68 -4.80
C LYS A 286 17.37 1.95 -4.86
N VAL A 287 17.81 3.05 -4.24
CA VAL A 287 17.11 4.35 -4.29
C VAL A 287 17.34 5.00 -5.65
N GLN A 288 18.56 4.91 -6.17
CA GLN A 288 18.92 5.42 -7.49
C GLN A 288 18.11 4.71 -8.59
N GLU A 289 18.08 3.37 -8.57
CA GLU A 289 17.32 2.57 -9.52
C GLU A 289 15.82 2.92 -9.50
N ALA A 290 15.23 3.03 -8.30
CA ALA A 290 13.84 3.44 -8.15
C ALA A 290 13.60 4.86 -8.71
N ALA A 291 14.50 5.80 -8.44
CA ALA A 291 14.40 7.18 -8.93
C ALA A 291 14.54 7.25 -10.46
N VAL A 292 15.47 6.51 -11.05
CA VAL A 292 15.66 6.44 -12.51
C VAL A 292 14.43 5.82 -13.19
N GLN A 293 13.86 4.75 -12.63
CA GLN A 293 12.64 4.14 -13.16
C GLN A 293 11.45 5.09 -13.08
N ALA A 294 11.28 5.77 -11.93
CA ALA A 294 10.23 6.77 -11.76
C ALA A 294 10.41 7.96 -12.71
N PHE A 295 11.65 8.43 -12.88
CA PHE A 295 11.95 9.54 -13.78
C PHE A 295 11.72 9.19 -15.25
N ARG A 296 12.05 7.96 -15.66
CA ARG A 296 11.74 7.47 -17.01
C ARG A 296 10.23 7.49 -17.29
N ALA A 297 9.43 6.93 -16.38
CA ALA A 297 7.97 6.92 -16.52
C ALA A 297 7.41 8.36 -16.54
N PHE A 298 7.86 9.19 -15.59
CA PHE A 298 7.46 10.58 -15.46
C PHE A 298 7.80 11.41 -16.71
N ALA A 299 9.04 11.37 -17.20
CA ALA A 299 9.44 12.10 -18.40
C ALA A 299 8.70 11.59 -19.64
N GLY A 300 8.53 10.27 -19.78
CA GLY A 300 7.79 9.68 -20.89
C GLY A 300 6.32 10.14 -20.94
N GLN A 301 5.68 10.32 -19.79
CA GLN A 301 4.28 10.76 -19.71
C GLN A 301 4.11 12.27 -19.85
N TYR A 302 4.97 13.06 -19.20
CA TYR A 302 4.71 14.50 -19.02
C TYR A 302 5.59 15.42 -19.86
N TYR A 303 6.73 14.96 -20.39
CA TYR A 303 7.64 15.75 -21.22
C TYR A 303 7.41 15.50 -22.71
N THR A 304 6.15 15.64 -23.14
CA THR A 304 5.73 15.44 -24.54
C THR A 304 6.04 16.64 -25.44
N ALA A 305 6.27 17.82 -24.87
CA ALA A 305 6.68 19.03 -25.58
C ALA A 305 7.96 19.61 -24.97
N TRP A 306 8.85 20.17 -25.80
CA TRP A 306 10.09 20.77 -25.34
C TRP A 306 9.84 22.07 -24.56
N ALA A 307 10.39 22.16 -23.35
CA ALA A 307 10.44 23.37 -22.54
C ALA A 307 11.91 23.70 -22.23
N GLU A 308 12.47 24.70 -22.90
CA GLU A 308 13.89 25.07 -22.80
C GLU A 308 14.34 25.29 -21.36
N ASP A 309 13.52 25.97 -20.56
CA ASP A 309 13.83 26.34 -19.19
C ASP A 309 13.84 25.15 -18.21
N LEU A 310 13.17 24.05 -18.57
CA LEU A 310 13.11 22.83 -17.77
C LEU A 310 14.07 21.75 -18.27
N HIS A 311 14.02 21.48 -19.57
CA HIS A 311 14.73 20.36 -20.20
C HIS A 311 16.17 20.71 -20.58
N GLY A 312 16.45 21.95 -20.99
CA GLY A 312 17.79 22.39 -21.38
C GLY A 312 18.82 22.18 -20.26
N PRO A 313 18.60 22.76 -19.06
CA PRO A 313 19.49 22.58 -17.92
C PRO A 313 19.66 21.11 -17.50
N LEU A 314 18.59 20.31 -17.56
CA LEU A 314 18.62 18.90 -17.24
C LEU A 314 19.51 18.12 -18.22
N LEU A 315 19.29 18.27 -19.53
CA LEU A 315 20.08 17.58 -20.55
C LEU A 315 21.55 18.00 -20.51
N GLN A 316 21.83 19.27 -20.20
CA GLN A 316 23.19 19.74 -20.00
C GLN A 316 23.86 19.00 -18.82
N ARG A 317 23.19 18.92 -17.66
CA ARG A 317 23.70 18.20 -16.48
C ARG A 317 23.97 16.72 -16.79
N LEU A 318 22.99 16.03 -17.38
CA LEU A 318 23.13 14.62 -17.76
C LEU A 318 24.29 14.41 -18.72
N ARG A 319 24.46 15.29 -19.72
CA ARG A 319 25.58 15.23 -20.67
C ARG A 319 26.93 15.43 -19.97
N GLU A 320 27.01 16.38 -19.04
CA GLU A 320 28.21 16.61 -18.23
C GLU A 320 28.54 15.41 -17.35
N GLY A 321 27.54 14.75 -16.76
CA GLY A 321 27.68 13.54 -15.95
C GLY A 321 28.21 12.32 -16.72
N LEU A 322 28.02 12.26 -18.04
CA LEU A 322 28.55 11.18 -18.87
C LEU A 322 30.06 11.27 -19.14
N ALA A 323 30.69 12.42 -18.86
CA ALA A 323 32.11 12.61 -19.14
C ALA A 323 33.01 11.77 -18.20
N HIS A 324 34.02 11.12 -18.78
CA HIS A 324 34.87 10.13 -18.09
C HIS A 324 35.79 10.73 -17.01
N ASP A 325 36.07 12.03 -17.10
CA ASP A 325 36.92 12.79 -16.17
C ASP A 325 36.17 13.24 -14.90
N LYS A 326 34.87 13.00 -14.81
CA LYS A 326 34.04 13.47 -13.70
C LYS A 326 34.05 12.53 -12.50
N THR A 327 33.93 13.12 -11.32
CA THR A 327 33.84 12.38 -10.06
C THR A 327 32.59 11.50 -10.03
N PRO A 328 32.58 10.39 -9.27
CA PRO A 328 31.38 9.56 -9.12
C PRO A 328 30.14 10.31 -8.61
N ASN A 329 30.30 11.45 -7.94
CA ASN A 329 29.16 12.30 -7.54
C ASN A 329 28.55 13.02 -8.75
N VAL A 330 29.38 13.60 -9.61
CA VAL A 330 28.94 14.30 -10.81
C VAL A 330 28.38 13.31 -11.83
N ARG A 331 28.96 12.11 -11.94
CA ARG A 331 28.48 11.06 -12.85
C ARG A 331 27.16 10.40 -12.44
N ARG A 332 26.72 10.63 -11.19
CA ARG A 332 25.41 10.16 -10.71
C ARG A 332 24.29 11.12 -11.09
N GLY A 333 24.60 12.39 -11.28
CA GLY A 333 23.66 13.41 -11.75
C GLY A 333 23.57 13.50 -13.25
#